data_AF-A0A8J8N9J8-F1
#
_entry.id   AF-A0A8J8N9J8-F1
#
_cell.length_a   1.000
_cell.length_b   1.000
_cell.length_c   1.000
_cell.angle_alpha   90.00
_cell.angle_beta   90.00
_cell.angle_gamma   90.00
#
_symmetry.space_group_name_H-M   'P 1'
#
loop_
_entity.id
_entity.type
_entity.pdbx_description
1 polymer ?
#
loop_
_entity_poly.entity_id
_entity_poly.type
_entity_poly.pdbx_seq_one_letter_code
_entity_poly.pdbx_strand_id
1 'polypeptide(L)'
;MWLKASADILTCFIIYYKMWKFPRTLILLLVLLFTLLYLTDAKKKSHKKSAKPQQPQKSSIKRPTSTSPELYCNACQAITRELLKKLRHRTSESDVIEALDDICNPELYMTYEFPPPEMREGCEAFIMDWEEVFEKEMQQRQGNSAVEQRICYEVSEACRNVDVKDAPRFDNQIFVDGQPVPVGEGGKVNLKGDEQHIEL
;
A
#
# COMPACT_ATOMS: atom_id res chain seq x y z
N MET A 1 24.85 -16.94 3.66
CA MET A 1 26.07 -16.53 4.40
C MET A 1 25.81 -15.34 5.35
N TRP A 2 24.61 -15.24 5.95
CA TRP A 2 24.17 -14.07 6.76
C TRP A 2 23.75 -14.44 8.21
N LEU A 3 24.07 -15.65 8.67
CA LEU A 3 23.60 -16.18 9.97
C LEU A 3 24.67 -16.18 11.07
N LYS A 4 25.84 -15.57 10.86
CA LYS A 4 26.96 -15.59 11.82
C LYS A 4 27.23 -14.25 12.53
N ALA A 5 26.47 -13.20 12.24
CA ALA A 5 26.75 -11.85 12.76
C ALA A 5 25.96 -11.45 14.03
N SER A 6 25.05 -12.30 14.53
CA SER A 6 24.18 -11.96 15.67
C SER A 6 24.68 -12.45 17.04
N ALA A 7 25.77 -13.23 17.09
CA ALA A 7 26.27 -13.81 18.34
C ALA A 7 27.21 -12.88 19.15
N ASP A 8 27.81 -11.85 18.53
CA ASP A 8 28.84 -11.03 19.18
C ASP A 8 28.31 -9.79 19.92
N ILE A 9 27.06 -9.39 19.71
CA ILE A 9 26.48 -8.23 20.41
C ILE A 9 26.08 -8.61 21.85
N LEU A 10 25.64 -9.85 22.08
CA LEU A 10 25.14 -10.28 23.39
C LEU A 10 26.28 -10.46 24.43
N THR A 11 27.48 -10.83 23.99
CA THR A 11 28.65 -10.99 24.86
C THR A 11 29.22 -9.65 25.31
N CYS A 12 29.16 -8.59 24.48
CA CYS A 12 29.56 -7.24 24.86
C CYS A 12 28.68 -6.65 25.99
N PHE A 13 27.37 -6.93 25.99
CA PHE A 13 26.49 -6.46 27.07
C PHE A 13 26.85 -7.09 28.43
N ILE A 14 27.18 -8.38 28.48
CA ILE A 14 27.47 -9.09 29.75
C ILE A 14 28.77 -8.57 30.40
N ILE A 15 29.78 -8.18 29.62
CA ILE A 15 31.05 -7.65 30.15
C ILE A 15 30.86 -6.24 30.75
N TYR A 16 30.03 -5.39 30.13
CA TYR A 16 29.77 -4.05 30.65
C TYR A 16 29.07 -4.03 32.02
N TYR A 17 28.23 -5.03 32.31
CA TYR A 17 27.54 -5.12 33.62
C TYR A 17 28.47 -5.47 34.80
N LYS A 18 29.68 -6.00 34.55
CA LYS A 18 30.54 -6.51 35.63
C LYS A 18 31.48 -5.44 36.23
N MET A 19 31.69 -4.30 35.57
CA MET A 19 32.61 -3.23 36.01
C MET A 19 31.92 -2.05 36.72
N TRP A 20 30.60 -2.01 36.75
CA TRP A 20 29.87 -0.96 37.43
C TRP A 20 29.19 -1.54 38.68
N LYS A 21 29.83 -1.30 39.83
CA LYS A 21 29.31 -1.55 41.18
C LYS A 21 28.18 -0.54 41.47
N PHE A 22 27.15 -0.54 40.63
CA PHE A 22 25.96 0.25 40.84
C PHE A 22 25.24 -0.32 42.06
N PRO A 23 24.90 0.52 43.04
CA PRO A 23 24.20 0.06 44.22
C PRO A 23 22.88 -0.59 43.77
N ARG A 24 22.60 -1.80 44.25
CA ARG A 24 21.39 -2.59 43.91
C ARG A 24 20.09 -1.78 44.06
N THR A 25 20.13 -0.72 44.87
CA THR A 25 19.04 0.25 45.05
C THR A 25 18.73 1.06 43.79
N LEU A 26 19.71 1.39 42.93
CA LEU A 26 19.45 2.19 41.73
C LEU A 26 18.77 1.36 40.61
N ILE A 27 19.13 0.09 40.47
CA ILE A 27 18.48 -0.81 39.50
C ILE A 27 17.01 -0.99 39.87
N LEU A 28 16.70 -1.16 41.17
CA LEU A 28 15.32 -1.24 41.66
C LEU A 28 14.54 0.07 41.42
N LEU A 29 15.18 1.23 41.59
CA LEU A 29 14.59 2.54 41.29
C LEU A 29 14.28 2.73 39.81
N LEU A 30 15.20 2.32 38.92
CA LEU A 30 15.00 2.39 37.47
C LEU A 30 13.87 1.46 37.00
N VAL A 31 13.78 0.24 37.54
CA VAL A 31 12.68 -0.69 37.22
C VAL A 31 11.33 -0.18 37.74
N LEU A 32 11.29 0.45 38.93
CA LEU A 32 10.10 1.10 39.45
C LEU A 32 9.65 2.30 38.61
N LEU A 33 10.60 3.15 38.17
CA LEU A 33 10.29 4.26 37.26
C LEU A 33 9.77 3.77 35.91
N PHE A 34 10.38 2.72 35.35
CA PHE A 34 9.93 2.14 34.08
C PHE A 34 8.53 1.54 34.18
N THR A 35 8.24 0.80 35.25
CA THR A 35 6.89 0.23 35.48
C THR A 35 5.83 1.30 35.74
N LEU A 36 6.16 2.38 36.45
CA LEU A 36 5.27 3.53 36.62
C LEU A 36 4.99 4.26 35.30
N LEU A 37 5.99 4.44 34.44
CA LEU A 37 5.80 5.00 33.10
C LEU A 37 4.85 4.13 32.25
N TYR A 38 5.05 2.82 32.23
CA TYR A 38 4.16 1.89 31.49
C TYR A 38 2.71 1.90 31.99
N LEU A 39 2.47 2.12 33.28
CA LEU A 39 1.11 2.18 33.83
C LEU A 39 0.36 3.48 33.45
N THR A 40 1.07 4.56 33.13
CA THR A 40 0.44 5.82 32.72
C THR A 40 -0.12 5.81 31.29
N ASP A 41 0.37 4.92 30.41
CA ASP A 41 -0.10 4.83 29.02
C ASP A 41 -1.39 3.99 28.84
N ALA A 42 -1.79 3.19 29.82
CA ALA A 42 -2.93 2.26 29.71
C ALA A 42 -4.33 2.91 29.83
N LYS A 43 -4.44 4.24 29.87
CA LYS A 43 -5.70 4.94 30.12
C LYS A 43 -6.11 5.94 29.02
N LYS A 44 -5.82 5.68 27.75
CA LYS A 44 -6.48 6.39 26.64
C LYS A 44 -7.66 5.58 26.09
N LYS A 45 -8.83 6.01 26.55
CA LYS A 45 -10.17 5.45 26.39
C LYS A 45 -10.57 5.18 24.93
N SER A 46 -11.13 3.98 24.77
CA SER A 46 -12.23 3.63 23.85
C SER A 46 -13.15 4.81 23.56
N HIS A 47 -13.13 5.29 22.31
CA HIS A 47 -14.17 6.14 21.76
C HIS A 47 -15.25 5.27 21.09
N LYS A 48 -16.44 5.32 21.69
CA LYS A 48 -17.76 5.02 21.13
C LYS A 48 -17.80 5.18 19.59
N LYS A 49 -17.99 4.07 18.86
CA LYS A 49 -18.53 4.07 17.49
C LYS A 49 -19.98 4.55 17.56
N SER A 50 -20.21 5.84 17.30
CA SER A 50 -21.53 6.37 17.00
C SER A 50 -21.70 6.31 15.49
N ALA A 51 -22.66 5.51 15.02
CA ALA A 51 -23.11 5.53 13.63
C ALA A 51 -23.66 6.93 13.34
N LYS A 52 -22.90 7.72 12.56
CA LYS A 52 -23.30 9.05 12.08
C LYS A 52 -23.97 8.88 10.71
N PRO A 53 -25.08 9.57 10.42
CA PRO A 53 -25.68 9.59 9.09
C PRO A 53 -24.64 10.05 8.07
N GLN A 54 -24.49 9.31 6.98
CA GLN A 54 -23.59 9.63 5.86
C GLN A 54 -23.96 11.03 5.33
N GLN A 55 -23.12 12.02 5.66
CA GLN A 55 -23.15 13.32 4.98
C GLN A 55 -22.63 13.13 3.54
N PRO A 56 -23.07 13.95 2.57
CA PRO A 56 -22.58 13.91 1.20
C PRO A 56 -21.06 13.98 1.22
N GLN A 57 -20.42 12.93 0.71
CA GLN A 57 -18.98 12.77 0.78
C GLN A 57 -18.32 13.90 -0.01
N LYS A 58 -17.66 14.82 0.70
CA LYS A 58 -16.77 15.79 0.09
C LYS A 58 -15.56 15.00 -0.40
N SER A 59 -15.61 14.54 -1.65
CA SER A 59 -14.53 13.84 -2.33
C SER A 59 -13.24 14.66 -2.22
N SER A 60 -12.09 13.97 -2.08
CA SER A 60 -10.76 14.59 -2.08
C SER A 60 -10.69 15.64 -3.20
N ILE A 61 -10.26 16.86 -2.87
CA ILE A 61 -10.31 18.05 -3.74
C ILE A 61 -9.62 17.81 -5.09
N LYS A 62 -8.72 16.83 -5.17
CA LYS A 62 -7.95 16.49 -6.37
C LYS A 62 -8.41 15.23 -7.12
N ARG A 63 -9.40 14.47 -6.64
CA ARG A 63 -9.82 13.26 -7.38
C ARG A 63 -10.62 13.65 -8.63
N PRO A 64 -10.22 13.22 -9.84
CA PRO A 64 -10.99 13.50 -11.06
C PRO A 64 -12.33 12.76 -11.05
N THR A 65 -13.35 13.35 -11.67
CA THR A 65 -14.70 12.75 -11.74
C THR A 65 -14.79 11.58 -12.70
N SER A 66 -13.81 11.40 -13.60
CA SER A 66 -13.72 10.27 -14.53
C SER A 66 -13.31 8.96 -13.85
N THR A 67 -12.60 9.03 -12.72
CA THR A 67 -12.07 7.86 -12.04
C THR A 67 -12.90 7.54 -10.79
N SER A 68 -13.32 6.29 -10.64
CA SER A 68 -14.07 5.86 -9.45
C SER A 68 -13.21 5.99 -8.18
N PRO A 69 -13.82 6.27 -7.01
CA PRO A 69 -13.12 6.30 -5.72
C PRO A 69 -12.30 5.03 -5.44
N GLU A 70 -12.85 3.88 -5.80
CA GLU A 70 -12.27 2.55 -5.60
C GLU A 70 -11.04 2.36 -6.49
N LEU A 71 -11.15 2.72 -7.78
CA LEU A 71 -10.03 2.65 -8.72
C LEU A 71 -8.91 3.61 -8.31
N TYR A 72 -9.25 4.84 -7.90
CA TYR A 72 -8.26 5.84 -7.47
C TYR A 72 -7.49 5.40 -6.21
N CYS A 73 -8.18 4.80 -5.22
CA CYS A 73 -7.55 4.24 -4.04
C CYS A 73 -6.64 3.04 -4.40
N ASN A 74 -7.14 2.11 -5.21
CA ASN A 74 -6.37 0.93 -5.64
C ASN A 74 -5.14 1.33 -6.45
N ALA A 75 -5.25 2.31 -7.34
CA ALA A 75 -4.12 2.87 -8.07
C ALA A 75 -3.04 3.40 -7.12
N CYS A 76 -3.40 4.23 -6.12
CA CYS A 76 -2.44 4.73 -5.14
C CYS A 76 -1.67 3.61 -4.42
N GLN A 77 -2.40 2.60 -3.94
CA GLN A 77 -1.79 1.46 -3.23
C GLN A 77 -0.89 0.65 -4.17
N ALA A 78 -1.33 0.39 -5.39
CA ALA A 78 -0.58 -0.36 -6.39
C ALA A 78 0.72 0.35 -6.80
N ILE A 79 0.64 1.64 -7.14
CA ILE A 79 1.79 2.50 -7.42
C ILE A 79 2.80 2.42 -6.28
N THR A 80 2.32 2.62 -5.04
CA THR A 80 3.19 2.61 -3.86
C THR A 80 3.93 1.28 -3.71
N ARG A 81 3.23 0.15 -3.88
CA ARG A 81 3.81 -1.19 -3.75
C ARG A 81 4.81 -1.50 -4.85
N GLU A 82 4.48 -1.20 -6.10
CA GLU A 82 5.40 -1.41 -7.22
C GLU A 82 6.63 -0.49 -7.14
N LEU A 83 6.48 0.76 -6.69
CA LEU A 83 7.63 1.65 -6.42
C LEU A 83 8.55 1.09 -5.34
N LEU A 84 7.99 0.64 -4.21
CA LEU A 84 8.76 0.05 -3.12
C LEU A 84 9.51 -1.22 -3.58
N LYS A 85 8.89 -2.03 -4.44
CA LYS A 85 9.49 -3.22 -5.03
C LYS A 85 10.61 -2.88 -6.02
N LYS A 86 10.43 -1.87 -6.87
CA LYS A 86 11.42 -1.40 -7.87
C LYS A 86 12.62 -0.71 -7.20
N LEU A 87 12.37 0.07 -6.16
CA LEU A 87 13.41 0.81 -5.42
C LEU A 87 14.17 -0.05 -4.42
N ARG A 88 13.53 -1.04 -3.79
CA ARG A 88 14.09 -1.86 -2.70
C ARG A 88 14.63 -0.96 -1.57
N HIS A 89 15.95 -0.82 -1.45
CA HIS A 89 16.62 0.01 -0.45
C HIS A 89 17.09 1.37 -0.99
N ARG A 90 16.93 1.62 -2.30
CA ARG A 90 17.33 2.87 -2.94
C ARG A 90 16.33 3.97 -2.59
N THR A 91 16.87 5.14 -2.22
CA THR A 91 16.11 6.33 -1.83
C THR A 91 16.70 7.60 -2.42
N SER A 92 17.65 7.50 -3.37
CA SER A 92 18.18 8.68 -4.04
C SER A 92 17.11 9.29 -4.93
N GLU A 93 17.11 10.61 -5.07
CA GLU A 93 16.16 11.34 -5.92
C GLU A 93 16.14 10.79 -7.35
N SER A 94 17.32 10.57 -7.95
CA SER A 94 17.44 10.02 -9.30
C SER A 94 16.85 8.61 -9.42
N ASP A 95 17.04 7.74 -8.42
CA ASP A 95 16.45 6.39 -8.44
C ASP A 95 14.92 6.46 -8.36
N VAL A 96 14.38 7.40 -7.59
CA VAL A 96 12.93 7.57 -7.40
C VAL A 96 12.28 8.08 -8.68
N ILE A 97 12.86 9.09 -9.33
CA ILE A 97 12.38 9.62 -10.61
C ILE A 97 12.41 8.54 -11.70
N GLU A 98 13.52 7.79 -11.82
CA GLU A 98 13.63 6.67 -12.76
C GLU A 98 12.57 5.57 -12.48
N ALA A 99 12.27 5.31 -11.20
CA ALA A 99 11.25 4.34 -10.84
C ALA A 99 9.83 4.80 -11.20
N LEU A 100 9.55 6.10 -11.10
CA LEU A 100 8.26 6.73 -11.41
C LEU A 100 7.96 6.74 -12.91
N ASP A 101 8.95 6.95 -13.78
CA ASP A 101 8.77 7.10 -15.24
C ASP A 101 7.99 5.95 -15.89
N ASP A 102 8.21 4.72 -15.43
CA ASP A 102 7.59 3.50 -15.95
C ASP A 102 6.61 2.86 -14.94
N ILE A 103 6.16 3.62 -13.94
CA ILE A 103 5.28 3.06 -12.91
C ILE A 103 3.88 2.75 -13.43
N CYS A 104 3.37 3.50 -14.42
CA CYS A 104 2.03 3.27 -14.97
C CYS A 104 1.98 2.21 -16.09
N ASN A 105 3.01 1.37 -16.19
CA ASN A 105 3.04 0.28 -17.15
C ASN A 105 1.97 -0.80 -16.82
N PRO A 106 1.03 -1.11 -17.74
CA PRO A 106 -0.04 -2.09 -17.51
C PRO A 106 0.45 -3.46 -17.07
N GLU A 107 1.64 -3.88 -17.51
CA GLU A 107 2.21 -5.19 -17.17
C GLU A 107 2.48 -5.35 -15.67
N LEU A 108 2.71 -4.24 -14.96
CA LEU A 108 2.91 -4.24 -13.50
C LEU A 108 1.61 -4.52 -12.74
N TYR A 109 0.46 -4.36 -13.39
CA TYR A 109 -0.86 -4.39 -12.74
C TYR A 109 -1.68 -5.66 -13.00
N MET A 110 -1.10 -6.69 -13.63
CA MET A 110 -1.82 -7.92 -13.97
C MET A 110 -2.38 -8.71 -12.77
N THR A 111 -1.85 -8.48 -11.56
CA THR A 111 -2.25 -9.18 -10.34
C THR A 111 -3.17 -8.37 -9.43
N TYR A 112 -3.58 -7.18 -9.85
CA TYR A 112 -4.41 -6.28 -9.05
C TYR A 112 -5.90 -6.50 -9.34
N GLU A 113 -6.77 -5.90 -8.53
CA GLU A 113 -8.22 -6.16 -8.57
C GLU A 113 -8.89 -5.58 -9.83
N PHE A 114 -8.39 -4.45 -10.34
CA PHE A 114 -8.87 -3.83 -11.57
C PHE A 114 -8.04 -4.30 -12.77
N PRO A 115 -8.65 -4.39 -13.98
CA PRO A 115 -7.96 -4.83 -15.17
C PRO A 115 -6.84 -3.83 -15.57
N PRO A 116 -5.75 -4.30 -16.21
CA PRO A 116 -4.60 -3.44 -16.52
C PRO A 116 -4.90 -2.12 -17.25
N PRO A 117 -5.82 -2.07 -18.23
CA PRO A 117 -6.18 -0.81 -18.88
C PRO A 117 -6.76 0.23 -17.92
N GLU A 118 -7.67 -0.19 -17.02
CA GLU A 118 -8.29 0.71 -16.03
C GLU A 118 -7.30 1.09 -14.93
N MET A 119 -6.47 0.14 -14.47
CA MET A 119 -5.40 0.45 -13.52
C MET A 119 -4.42 1.47 -14.06
N ARG A 120 -4.09 1.41 -15.35
CA ARG A 120 -3.25 2.41 -16.01
C ARG A 120 -3.93 3.77 -16.00
N GLU A 121 -5.21 3.87 -16.35
CA GLU A 121 -5.97 5.13 -16.28
C GLU A 121 -5.97 5.71 -14.87
N GLY A 122 -6.27 4.87 -13.85
CA GLY A 122 -6.21 5.27 -12.45
C GLY A 122 -4.81 5.69 -12.01
N CYS A 123 -3.77 5.04 -12.54
CA CYS A 123 -2.38 5.37 -12.24
C CYS A 123 -1.98 6.73 -12.79
N GLU A 124 -2.23 6.97 -14.09
CA GLU A 124 -1.92 8.25 -14.75
C GLU A 124 -2.69 9.39 -14.07
N ALA A 125 -3.98 9.19 -13.79
CA ALA A 125 -4.82 10.14 -13.06
C ALA A 125 -4.31 10.43 -11.64
N PHE A 126 -3.70 9.45 -10.97
CA PHE A 126 -3.14 9.65 -9.63
C PHE A 126 -1.79 10.36 -9.68
N ILE A 127 -0.85 9.89 -10.51
CA ILE A 127 0.52 10.41 -10.57
C ILE A 127 0.54 11.88 -11.00
N MET A 128 -0.28 12.30 -11.96
CA MET A 128 -0.32 13.68 -12.45
C MET A 128 -0.46 14.74 -11.33
N ASP A 129 -1.17 14.42 -10.25
CA ASP A 129 -1.44 15.36 -9.14
C ASP A 129 -0.54 15.16 -7.92
N TRP A 130 0.14 14.02 -7.84
CA TRP A 130 0.80 13.53 -6.62
C TRP A 130 2.26 13.09 -6.82
N GLU A 131 2.83 13.23 -8.02
CA GLU A 131 4.22 12.88 -8.35
C GLU A 131 5.22 13.48 -7.36
N GLU A 132 5.18 14.80 -7.15
CA GLU A 132 6.07 15.50 -6.20
C GLU A 132 5.98 14.94 -4.77
N VAL A 133 4.79 14.50 -4.36
CA VAL A 133 4.57 13.89 -3.04
C VAL A 133 5.22 12.52 -3.00
N PHE A 134 5.07 11.71 -4.05
CA PHE A 134 5.76 10.41 -4.12
C PHE A 134 7.26 10.56 -4.06
N GLU A 135 7.83 11.48 -4.82
CA GLU A 135 9.27 11.72 -4.83
C GLU A 135 9.79 11.97 -3.42
N LYS A 136 9.19 12.96 -2.75
CA LYS A 136 9.58 13.35 -1.39
C LYS A 136 9.40 12.22 -0.38
N GLU A 137 8.26 11.55 -0.40
CA GLU A 137 7.95 10.50 0.58
C GLU A 137 8.76 9.23 0.36
N MET A 138 9.09 8.89 -0.88
CA MET A 138 9.94 7.75 -1.20
C MET A 138 11.41 8.02 -0.82
N GLN A 139 11.90 9.25 -0.95
CA GLN A 139 13.22 9.64 -0.48
C GLN A 139 13.34 9.60 1.05
N GLN A 140 12.28 10.02 1.76
CA GLN A 140 12.26 10.15 3.22
C GLN A 140 11.79 8.88 3.97
N ARG A 141 11.50 7.79 3.24
CA ARG A 141 10.92 6.60 3.85
C ARG A 141 11.86 5.94 4.85
N GLN A 142 11.32 5.62 6.03
CA GLN A 142 12.01 4.83 7.06
C GLN A 142 11.65 3.33 6.99
N GLY A 143 10.64 2.97 6.19
CA GLY A 143 10.21 1.58 5.98
C GLY A 143 9.00 1.49 5.06
N ASN A 144 8.78 0.31 4.47
CA ASN A 144 7.82 0.12 3.38
C ASN A 144 6.35 0.29 3.82
N SER A 145 5.98 -0.25 4.99
CA SER A 145 4.58 -0.25 5.46
C SER A 145 4.04 1.15 5.79
N ALA A 146 4.91 2.07 6.24
CA ALA A 146 4.48 3.39 6.67
C ALA A 146 4.17 4.32 5.48
N VAL A 147 4.83 4.10 4.34
CA VAL A 147 4.72 4.97 3.15
C VAL A 147 3.33 4.87 2.53
N GLU A 148 2.80 3.67 2.35
CA GLU A 148 1.45 3.47 1.77
C GLU A 148 0.37 4.14 2.63
N GLN A 149 0.42 3.95 3.95
CA GLN A 149 -0.52 4.57 4.86
C GLN A 149 -0.47 6.11 4.74
N ARG A 150 0.74 6.67 4.77
CA ARG A 150 0.93 8.11 4.72
C ARG A 150 0.50 8.71 3.38
N ILE A 151 0.93 8.13 2.25
CA ILE A 151 0.59 8.66 0.92
C ILE A 151 -0.90 8.46 0.64
N CYS A 152 -1.44 7.25 0.77
CA CYS A 152 -2.78 6.92 0.27
C CYS A 152 -3.93 7.33 1.21
N TYR A 153 -3.69 7.45 2.53
CA TYR A 153 -4.75 7.77 3.50
C TYR A 153 -4.61 9.16 4.12
N GLU A 154 -3.38 9.58 4.40
CA GLU A 154 -3.14 10.83 5.15
C GLU A 154 -2.95 12.03 4.22
N VAL A 155 -2.07 11.91 3.21
CA VAL A 155 -1.69 13.05 2.35
C VAL A 155 -2.64 13.22 1.17
N SER A 156 -2.85 12.17 0.38
CA SER A 156 -3.72 12.24 -0.80
C SER A 156 -5.20 12.08 -0.48
N GLU A 157 -5.49 11.45 0.66
CA GLU A 157 -6.82 10.99 1.06
C GLU A 157 -7.48 10.10 -0.02
N ALA A 158 -6.68 9.49 -0.92
CA ALA A 158 -7.17 8.66 -2.02
C ALA A 158 -8.09 7.53 -1.56
N CYS A 159 -7.71 6.90 -0.43
CA CYS A 159 -8.41 5.79 0.18
C CYS A 159 -9.33 6.19 1.35
N ARG A 160 -9.53 7.49 1.59
CA ARG A 160 -10.41 7.94 2.67
C ARG A 160 -11.87 7.65 2.32
N ASN A 161 -12.56 6.93 3.21
CA ASN A 161 -13.96 6.51 3.08
C ASN A 161 -14.26 5.64 1.85
N VAL A 162 -13.26 4.95 1.32
CA VAL A 162 -13.44 3.99 0.23
C VAL A 162 -13.54 2.60 0.84
N ASP A 163 -14.64 1.88 0.61
CA ASP A 163 -14.72 0.46 0.93
C ASP A 163 -14.26 -0.33 -0.28
N VAL A 164 -13.03 -0.85 -0.22
CA VAL A 164 -12.42 -1.61 -1.31
C VAL A 164 -13.24 -2.87 -1.64
N LYS A 165 -14.05 -3.36 -0.70
CA LYS A 165 -14.88 -4.55 -0.91
C LYS A 165 -16.04 -4.31 -1.87
N ASP A 166 -16.44 -3.06 -2.05
CA ASP A 166 -17.55 -2.66 -2.91
C ASP A 166 -17.08 -2.36 -4.34
N ALA A 167 -15.78 -2.51 -4.62
CA ALA A 167 -15.25 -2.35 -5.97
C ALA A 167 -15.98 -3.28 -6.94
N PRO A 168 -16.43 -2.77 -8.10
CA PRO A 168 -17.06 -3.60 -9.12
C PRO A 168 -16.04 -4.65 -9.56
N ARG A 169 -16.31 -5.90 -9.18
CA ARG A 169 -15.55 -7.02 -9.70
C ARG A 169 -16.03 -7.23 -11.12
N PHE A 170 -15.13 -7.05 -12.07
CA PHE A 170 -15.39 -7.49 -13.42
C PHE A 170 -15.53 -9.01 -13.35
N ASP A 171 -16.77 -9.47 -13.47
CA ASP A 171 -17.03 -10.86 -13.78
C ASP A 171 -16.17 -11.18 -15.01
N ASN A 172 -15.50 -12.34 -15.03
CA ASN A 172 -14.52 -12.76 -16.05
C ASN A 172 -15.14 -12.96 -17.45
N GLN A 173 -15.88 -11.98 -17.94
CA GLN A 173 -16.66 -11.95 -19.15
C GLN A 173 -16.12 -10.80 -19.99
N ILE A 174 -15.48 -11.14 -21.10
CA ILE A 174 -15.07 -10.15 -22.11
C ILE A 174 -16.17 -10.14 -23.16
N PHE A 175 -16.66 -8.97 -23.55
CA PHE A 175 -17.62 -8.87 -24.65
C PHE A 175 -16.86 -8.83 -25.98
N VAL A 176 -17.08 -9.84 -26.82
CA VAL A 176 -16.62 -9.86 -28.22
C VAL A 176 -17.88 -9.74 -29.08
N ASP A 177 -17.98 -8.69 -29.89
CA ASP A 177 -19.15 -8.41 -30.74
C ASP A 177 -20.49 -8.30 -29.97
N GLY A 178 -20.43 -7.77 -28.74
CA GLY A 178 -21.61 -7.62 -27.89
C GLY A 178 -22.08 -8.92 -27.22
N GLN A 179 -21.37 -10.04 -27.41
CA GLN A 179 -21.63 -11.30 -26.72
C GLN A 179 -20.58 -11.54 -25.61
N PRO A 180 -21.00 -11.89 -24.38
CA PRO A 180 -20.06 -12.20 -23.32
C PRO A 180 -19.39 -13.55 -23.60
N VAL A 181 -18.06 -13.55 -23.63
CA VAL A 181 -17.23 -14.73 -23.78
C VAL A 181 -16.53 -15.01 -22.45
N PRO A 182 -16.65 -16.23 -21.88
CA PRO A 182 -15.95 -16.58 -20.65
C PRO A 182 -14.44 -16.61 -20.88
N VAL A 183 -13.69 -15.98 -19.99
CA VAL A 183 -12.23 -16.04 -20.01
C VAL A 183 -11.78 -17.37 -19.41
N GLY A 184 -11.04 -18.18 -20.18
CA GLY A 184 -10.49 -19.45 -19.70
C GLY A 184 -9.40 -19.24 -18.65
N GLU A 185 -9.05 -20.32 -17.92
CA GLU A 185 -7.91 -20.31 -17.00
C GLU A 185 -6.64 -19.82 -17.72
N GLY A 186 -6.09 -18.70 -17.26
CA GLY A 186 -4.91 -18.07 -17.86
C GLY A 186 -5.18 -16.92 -18.84
N GLY A 187 -6.37 -16.32 -18.82
CA GLY A 187 -6.65 -15.09 -19.57
C GLY A 187 -6.83 -15.29 -21.08
N LYS A 188 -6.90 -16.55 -21.54
CA LYS A 188 -7.05 -16.87 -22.95
C LYS A 188 -8.53 -17.03 -23.31
N VAL A 189 -8.94 -16.32 -24.36
CA VAL A 189 -10.25 -16.51 -25.00
C VAL A 189 -10.10 -17.58 -26.07
N ASN A 190 -10.78 -18.71 -25.90
CA ASN A 190 -10.83 -19.75 -26.93
C ASN A 190 -11.83 -19.29 -28.02
N LEU A 191 -11.36 -18.54 -29.01
CA LEU A 191 -12.13 -18.16 -30.20
C LEU A 191 -12.26 -19.31 -31.21
N LYS A 192 -12.19 -20.57 -30.77
CA LYS A 192 -12.48 -21.71 -31.65
C LYS A 192 -13.99 -21.70 -31.89
N GLY A 193 -14.38 -20.96 -32.91
CA GLY A 193 -15.73 -20.80 -33.36
C GLY A 193 -16.37 -22.17 -33.59
N ASP A 194 -17.52 -22.36 -32.96
CA ASP A 194 -18.53 -23.22 -33.53
C ASP A 194 -18.89 -22.60 -34.88
N GLU A 195 -18.37 -23.18 -35.95
CA GLU A 195 -18.73 -22.87 -37.32
C GLU A 195 -20.20 -23.30 -37.48
N GLN A 196 -21.11 -22.40 -37.11
CA GLN A 196 -22.54 -22.62 -37.33
C GLN A 196 -22.78 -22.63 -38.83
N HIS A 197 -22.88 -23.83 -39.38
CA HIS A 197 -23.34 -24.10 -40.73
C HIS A 197 -24.72 -23.46 -40.91
N ILE A 198 -24.77 -22.33 -41.61
CA ILE A 198 -26.03 -21.75 -42.07
C ILE A 198 -26.45 -22.60 -43.28
N GLU A 199 -27.41 -23.50 -43.09
CA GLU A 199 -28.16 -24.10 -44.21
C GLU A 199 -29.06 -23.02 -44.82
N LEU A 200 -28.79 -22.69 -46.09
CA LEU A 200 -29.58 -21.80 -46.94
C LEU A 200 -30.67 -22.57 -47.67
#